data_AF-A0A358S6Z6-F1
#
_entry.id   AF-A0A358S6Z6-F1
#
_cell.length_a   1.000
_cell.length_b   1.000
_cell.length_c   1.000
_cell.angle_alpha   90.00
_cell.angle_beta   90.00
_cell.angle_gamma   90.00
#
_symmetry.space_group_name_H-M   'P 1'
#
loop_
_entity.id
_entity.type
_entity.pdbx_description
1 polymer ?
#
loop_
_entity_poly.entity_id
_entity_poly.type
_entity_poly.pdbx_seq_one_letter_code
_entity_poly.pdbx_strand_id
1 'polypeptide(L)' 'MAVGKDKTRILLTLPQDLKEELTSEAKGDNRSLNNYILNLLISSEKRTESERD' A
#
# COMPACT_ATOMS: atom_id res chain seq x y z
N MET A 1 9.40 11.91 -4.98
CA MET A 1 8.24 12.55 -4.32
C MET A 1 8.72 13.22 -3.03
N ALA A 2 8.50 14.53 -2.90
CA ALA A 2 8.67 15.20 -1.62
C ALA A 2 7.63 14.64 -0.64
N VAL A 3 8.07 14.24 0.54
CA VAL A 3 7.18 13.77 1.60
C VAL A 3 6.63 15.03 2.27
N GLY A 4 5.31 15.18 2.31
CA GLY A 4 4.65 16.30 3.01
C GLY A 4 5.03 16.34 4.48
N LYS A 5 4.95 17.52 5.13
CA LYS A 5 5.31 17.69 6.56
C LYS A 5 4.51 16.78 7.50
N ASP A 6 3.38 16.27 7.04
CA ASP A 6 2.43 15.41 7.72
C ASP A 6 2.70 13.90 7.53
N LYS A 7 3.71 13.52 6.75
CA LYS A 7 3.96 12.13 6.37
C LYS A 7 5.28 11.63 6.91
N THR A 8 5.27 10.40 7.42
CA THR A 8 6.48 9.68 7.84
C THR A 8 6.90 8.65 6.79
N ARG A 9 8.19 8.31 6.76
CA ARG A 9 8.73 7.23 5.93
C ARG A 9 8.89 5.99 6.77
N ILE A 10 8.51 4.86 6.21
CA ILE A 10 8.77 3.54 6.80
C ILE A 10 9.74 2.76 5.91
N LEU A 11 10.59 1.97 6.55
CA LEU A 11 11.36 0.93 5.88
C LEU A 11 10.61 -0.38 6.07
N LEU A 12 10.27 -1.05 4.98
CA LEU A 12 9.55 -2.31 5.00
C LEU A 12 10.43 -3.42 4.44
N THR A 13 10.58 -4.50 5.20
CA THR A 13 11.23 -5.74 4.77
C THR A 13 10.17 -6.77 4.47
N LEU A 14 10.20 -7.35 3.28
CA LEU A 14 9.29 -8.39 2.83
C LEU A 14 10.04 -9.40 1.94
N PRO A 15 9.50 -10.62 1.74
CA PRO A 15 10.06 -11.57 0.78
C PRO A 15 10.23 -10.94 -0.61
N GLN A 16 11.28 -11.33 -1.32
CA GLN A 16 11.58 -10.78 -2.64
C GLN A 16 10.45 -11.06 -3.64
N ASP A 17 9.96 -12.30 -3.67
CA ASP A 17 8.91 -12.74 -4.58
C ASP A 17 7.64 -11.90 -4.40
N LEU A 18 7.25 -11.65 -3.14
CA LEU A 18 6.09 -10.81 -2.81
C LEU A 18 6.27 -9.36 -3.28
N LYS A 19 7.49 -8.83 -3.19
CA LYS A 19 7.78 -7.48 -3.69
C LYS A 19 7.59 -7.38 -5.20
N GLU A 20 8.01 -8.40 -5.93
CA GLU A 20 7.91 -8.46 -7.39
C GLU A 20 6.46 -8.54 -7.83
N GLU A 21 5.67 -9.40 -7.18
CA GLU A 21 4.22 -9.53 -7.41
C GLU A 21 3.49 -8.20 -7.17
N LEU A 22 3.66 -7.60 -5.98
CA LEU A 22 3.02 -6.31 -5.65
C LEU A 22 3.46 -5.18 -6.58
N THR A 23 4.70 -5.23 -7.08
CA THR A 23 5.20 -4.24 -8.05
C THR A 23 4.53 -4.41 -9.42
N SER A 24 4.29 -5.65 -9.84
CA SER A 24 3.57 -5.97 -11.08
C SER A 24 2.12 -5.48 -11.02
N GLU A 25 1.43 -5.78 -9.92
CA GLU A 25 0.06 -5.31 -9.67
C GLU A 25 -0.03 -3.77 -9.66
N ALA A 26 0.88 -3.11 -8.93
CA ALA A 26 0.92 -1.65 -8.86
C ALA A 26 1.14 -1.00 -10.24
N LYS A 27 1.94 -1.63 -11.13
CA LYS A 27 2.12 -1.17 -12.51
C LYS A 27 0.85 -1.33 -13.34
N GLY A 28 0.11 -2.42 -13.16
CA GLY A 28 -1.19 -2.62 -13.80
C GLY A 28 -2.18 -1.51 -13.46
N ASP A 29 -2.13 -1.02 -12.23
CA ASP A 29 -2.94 0.10 -11.73
C ASP A 29 -2.38 1.49 -12.08
N ASN A 30 -1.22 1.58 -12.76
CA ASN A 30 -0.48 2.81 -13.04
C ASN A 30 -0.11 3.62 -11.76
N ARG A 31 0.30 2.92 -10.70
CA ARG A 31 0.65 3.50 -9.38
C ARG A 31 2.02 3.05 -8.91
N SER A 32 2.59 3.79 -7.96
CA SER A 32 3.80 3.36 -7.27
C SER A 32 3.47 2.25 -6.26
N LEU A 33 4.44 1.36 -6.00
CA LEU A 33 4.31 0.30 -4.99
C LEU A 33 3.86 0.85 -3.63
N ASN A 34 4.46 1.96 -3.18
CA ASN A 34 4.09 2.59 -1.90
C ASN A 34 2.62 3.04 -1.88
N ASN A 35 2.14 3.66 -2.96
CA ASN A 35 0.74 4.09 -3.03
C ASN A 35 -0.21 2.90 -3.14
N TYR A 36 0.22 1.83 -3.82
CA TYR A 36 -0.55 0.59 -3.92
C TYR A 36 -0.74 -0.04 -2.54
N ILE A 37 0.36 -0.26 -1.80
CA ILE A 37 0.33 -0.79 -0.44
C ILE A 37 -0.53 0.09 0.48
N LEU A 38 -0.36 1.42 0.42
CA LEU A 38 -1.17 2.35 1.21
C LEU A 38 -2.66 2.20 0.91
N ASN A 39 -3.03 2.07 -0.37
CA ASN A 39 -4.42 1.90 -0.78
C ASN A 39 -5.01 0.59 -0.26
N LEU A 40 -4.25 -0.50 -0.29
CA LEU A 40 -4.66 -1.79 0.26
C LEU A 40 -4.90 -1.70 1.77
N LEU A 41 -3.99 -1.05 2.51
CA LEU A 41 -4.13 -0.85 3.95
C LEU A 41 -5.38 -0.04 4.29
N ILE A 42 -5.59 1.11 3.64
CA ILE A 42 -6.80 1.94 3.86
C ILE A 42 -8.07 1.18 3.48
N SER A 43 -8.04 0.40 2.40
CA SER A 43 -9.20 -0.38 1.95
C SER A 43 -9.51 -1.54 2.90
N SER A 44 -8.51 -2.11 3.56
CA SER A 44 -8.69 -3.18 4.55
C SER A 44 -9.40 -2.70 5.81
N GLU A 45 -9.11 -1.48 6.28
CA GLU A 45 -9.78 -0.90 7.47
C GLU A 45 -11.27 -0.62 7.23
N LYS A 46 -11.63 -0.21 6.01
CA LYS A 46 -13.03 0.02 5.63
C LYS A 46 -13.87 -1.25 5.65
N ARG A 47 -13.26 -2.43 5.43
CA ARG A 47 -13.96 -3.72 5.50
C ARG A 47 -14.29 -4.10 6.95
N THR A 48 -13.42 -3.77 7.90
CA THR A 48 -13.64 -4.09 9.32
C THR A 48 -14.68 -3.20 10.01
N GLU A 49 -15.02 -2.04 9.46
CA GLU A 49 -16.13 -1.21 9.96
C GLU A 49 -17.49 -1.71 9.45
N SER A 50 -17.60 -2.15 8.19
CA SER A 50 -18.85 -2.66 7.62
C SER A 50 -19.30 -4.05 8.13
N GLU A 51 -18.45 -4.78 8.84
CA GLU A 51 -18.79 -6.06 9.49
C GLU A 51 -19.21 -5.89 10.97
N ARG A 52 -19.27 -4.65 11.47
CA ARG A 52 -19.65 -4.33 12.86
C ARG A 52 -21.03 -3.65 13.00
N ASP A 53 -21.75 -3.45 11.90
CA ASP A 53 -23.14 -2.94 11.87
C ASP A 53 -24.14 -4.06 11.55
#